data_AF-A0A521XWZ0-F1
#
_entry.id   AF-A0A521XWZ0-F1
#
_cell.length_a   1.000
_cell.length_b   1.000
_cell.length_c   1.000
_cell.angle_alpha   90.00
_cell.angle_beta   90.00
_cell.angle_gamma   90.00
#
_symmetry.space_group_name_H-M   'P 1'
#
loop_
_entity.id
_entity.type
_entity.pdbx_description
1 polymer ?
#
loop_
_entity_poly.entity_id
_entity_poly.type
_entity_poly.pdbx_seq_one_letter_code
_entity_poly.pdbx_strand_id
1 'polypeptide(L)'
;MLRKDHPASFANSISHPLDEALNQIYGKRLELTFHERLALKNYIWHRLYQGIRRFYARQHNKYLKLVNHECKQENDMNDGQLIRYLIRDILETGEYTLEGIAAYVRVPLDVIVDIVSGVKTDPSFELSRGVIELHISVKRSYYHVLIRKLLHCLGIK
;
A
#
# COMPACT_ATOMS: atom_id res chain seq x y z
N MET A 1 -6.64 -23.06 -16.13
CA MET A 1 -7.38 -22.05 -16.92
C MET A 1 -6.90 -20.67 -16.50
N LEU A 2 -5.98 -20.09 -17.25
CA LEU A 2 -5.43 -18.75 -17.01
C LEU A 2 -6.41 -17.71 -17.57
N ARG A 3 -6.98 -16.86 -16.71
CA ARG A 3 -7.66 -15.63 -17.18
C ARG A 3 -6.60 -14.73 -17.81
N LYS A 4 -6.69 -14.57 -19.13
CA LYS A 4 -5.98 -13.56 -19.90
C LYS A 4 -6.69 -12.23 -19.70
N ASP A 5 -6.36 -11.50 -18.64
CA ASP A 5 -6.69 -10.09 -18.55
C ASP A 5 -5.39 -9.30 -18.65
N HIS A 6 -5.28 -8.53 -19.73
CA HIS A 6 -4.17 -7.60 -19.97
C HIS A 6 -3.99 -6.65 -18.77
N PRO A 7 -2.76 -6.40 -18.29
CA PRO A 7 -2.56 -5.40 -17.26
C PRO A 7 -2.71 -4.01 -17.87
N ALA A 8 -3.84 -3.37 -17.54
CA ALA A 8 -4.12 -1.98 -17.87
C ALA A 8 -2.94 -1.06 -17.49
N SER A 9 -2.64 -0.09 -18.36
CA SER A 9 -1.50 0.81 -18.23
C SER A 9 -1.45 1.56 -16.89
N PHE A 10 -0.22 1.68 -16.35
CA PHE A 10 0.37 2.51 -15.27
C PHE A 10 -0.47 3.60 -14.55
N ALA A 11 -1.42 4.26 -15.22
CA ALA A 11 -2.35 5.21 -14.60
C ALA A 11 -3.57 4.53 -13.95
N ASN A 12 -3.81 3.24 -14.23
CA ASN A 12 -5.08 2.57 -13.91
C ASN A 12 -5.12 1.80 -12.56
N SER A 13 -3.98 1.67 -11.87
CA SER A 13 -3.85 0.76 -10.71
C SER A 13 -4.21 1.41 -9.36
N ILE A 14 -3.65 2.58 -9.03
CA ILE A 14 -4.14 3.40 -7.89
C ILE A 14 -5.46 4.09 -8.23
N SER A 15 -5.67 4.38 -9.52
CA SER A 15 -6.89 5.04 -9.97
C SER A 15 -8.10 4.18 -9.65
N HIS A 16 -8.05 2.85 -9.75
CA HIS A 16 -9.29 2.09 -9.62
C HIS A 16 -9.90 2.11 -8.21
N PRO A 17 -9.20 1.80 -7.10
CA PRO A 17 -9.82 1.81 -5.77
C PRO A 17 -10.03 3.22 -5.23
N LEU A 18 -9.10 4.14 -5.51
CA LEU A 18 -9.20 5.53 -5.08
C LEU A 18 -10.26 6.27 -5.90
N ASP A 19 -10.24 6.14 -7.23
CA ASP A 19 -11.28 6.74 -8.07
C ASP A 19 -12.62 6.05 -7.87
N GLU A 20 -12.69 4.75 -7.57
CA GLU A 20 -13.95 4.13 -7.16
C GLU A 20 -14.44 4.64 -5.81
N ALA A 21 -13.56 4.78 -4.81
CA ALA A 21 -13.94 5.36 -3.51
C ALA A 21 -14.39 6.81 -3.67
N LEU A 22 -13.67 7.61 -4.46
CA LEU A 22 -14.04 8.96 -4.83
C LEU A 22 -15.38 8.94 -5.60
N ASN A 23 -15.56 8.09 -6.60
CA ASN A 23 -16.79 8.02 -7.41
C ASN A 23 -18.01 7.50 -6.62
N GLN A 24 -17.82 6.57 -5.68
CA GLN A 24 -18.89 6.08 -4.79
C GLN A 24 -19.31 7.13 -3.76
N ILE A 25 -18.37 7.90 -3.24
CA ILE A 25 -18.65 8.96 -2.25
C ILE A 25 -19.22 10.18 -2.97
N TYR A 26 -18.66 10.57 -4.10
CA TYR A 26 -19.11 11.66 -4.96
C TYR A 26 -20.06 11.18 -6.05
N GLY A 27 -21.11 10.43 -5.72
CA GLY A 27 -22.18 10.04 -6.66
C GLY A 27 -22.81 11.21 -7.44
N LYS A 28 -22.38 12.45 -7.21
CA LYS A 28 -22.48 13.60 -8.10
C LYS A 28 -21.09 14.19 -8.34
N ARG A 29 -20.70 14.30 -9.62
CA ARG A 29 -19.42 14.87 -10.09
C ARG A 29 -19.05 16.12 -9.28
N LEU A 30 -18.06 16.03 -8.39
CA LEU A 30 -17.31 17.23 -8.05
C LEU A 30 -16.63 17.69 -9.34
N GLU A 31 -16.94 18.91 -9.79
CA GLU A 31 -16.23 19.55 -10.89
C GLU A 31 -14.85 20.02 -10.43
N LEU A 32 -14.02 19.08 -9.97
CA LEU A 32 -12.62 19.33 -9.68
C LEU A 32 -11.88 19.52 -10.99
N THR A 33 -11.13 20.61 -11.06
CA THR A 33 -10.09 20.80 -12.07
C THR A 33 -9.09 19.65 -12.00
N PHE A 34 -8.33 19.48 -13.07
CA PHE A 34 -7.25 18.48 -13.12
C PHE A 34 -6.27 18.63 -11.92
N HIS A 35 -5.91 19.87 -11.58
CA HIS A 35 -4.97 20.15 -10.49
C HIS A 35 -5.54 19.82 -9.11
N GLU A 36 -6.80 20.16 -8.85
CA GLU A 36 -7.45 19.83 -7.57
C GLU A 36 -7.60 18.32 -7.42
N ARG A 37 -7.95 17.61 -8.49
CA ARG A 37 -8.01 16.15 -8.48
C ARG A 37 -6.64 15.53 -8.19
N LEU A 38 -5.58 16.04 -8.83
CA LEU A 38 -4.22 15.57 -8.61
C LEU A 38 -3.76 15.85 -7.16
N ALA A 39 -4.03 17.05 -6.65
CA ALA A 39 -3.71 17.45 -5.28
C ALA A 39 -4.43 16.56 -4.25
N LEU A 40 -5.72 16.28 -4.47
CA LEU A 40 -6.50 15.39 -3.60
C LEU A 40 -5.97 13.96 -3.63
N LYS A 41 -5.63 13.42 -4.81
CA LYS A 41 -5.02 12.09 -4.94
C LYS A 41 -3.70 12.02 -4.17
N ASN A 42 -2.82 13.00 -4.34
CA ASN A 42 -1.55 13.07 -3.63
C ASN A 42 -1.74 13.18 -2.11
N TYR A 43 -2.70 13.98 -1.66
CA TYR A 43 -3.02 14.10 -0.24
C TYR A 43 -3.49 12.76 0.35
N ILE A 44 -4.46 12.10 -0.29
CA ILE A 44 -4.98 10.82 0.19
C ILE A 44 -3.88 9.77 0.19
N TRP A 45 -3.07 9.70 -0.87
CA TRP A 45 -1.93 8.78 -0.96
C TRP A 45 -0.95 9.01 0.19
N HIS A 46 -0.54 10.26 0.41
CA HIS A 46 0.37 10.62 1.49
C HIS A 46 -0.20 10.25 2.87
N ARG A 47 -1.49 10.51 3.10
CA ARG A 47 -2.16 10.15 4.36
C ARG A 47 -2.28 8.65 4.56
N LEU A 48 -2.62 7.90 3.52
CA LEU A 48 -2.66 6.44 3.56
C LEU A 48 -1.27 5.88 3.86
N TYR A 49 -0.25 6.33 3.13
CA TYR A 49 1.13 5.93 3.33
C TYR A 49 1.57 6.15 4.78
N GLN A 50 1.34 7.35 5.32
CA GLN A 50 1.63 7.65 6.72
C GLN A 50 0.84 6.76 7.70
N GLY A 51 -0.44 6.51 7.41
CA GLY A 51 -1.31 5.66 8.23
C GLY A 51 -0.81 4.22 8.31
N ILE A 52 -0.50 3.63 7.15
CA ILE A 52 0.07 2.29 7.00
C ILE A 52 1.41 2.23 7.74
N ARG A 53 2.32 3.18 7.46
CA ARG A 53 3.64 3.25 8.12
C ARG A 53 3.50 3.30 9.64
N ARG A 54 2.62 4.14 10.18
CA ARG A 54 2.38 4.22 11.63
C ARG A 54 1.73 2.97 12.21
N PHE A 55 0.92 2.25 11.45
CA PHE A 55 0.30 0.99 11.89
C PHE A 55 1.36 -0.09 12.06
N TYR A 56 2.15 -0.36 11.01
CA TYR A 56 3.19 -1.39 11.09
C TYR A 56 4.37 -0.98 11.98
N ALA A 57 4.74 0.30 12.06
CA ALA A 57 5.74 0.75 13.03
C ALA A 57 5.30 0.44 14.48
N ARG A 58 4.01 0.57 14.79
CA ARG A 58 3.47 0.18 16.10
C ARG A 58 3.53 -1.33 16.32
N GLN A 59 3.22 -2.14 15.31
CA GLN A 59 3.33 -3.61 15.41
C GLN A 59 4.79 -4.05 15.58
N HIS A 60 5.69 -3.46 14.79
CA HIS A 60 7.13 -3.68 14.86
C HIS A 60 7.69 -3.34 16.24
N ASN A 61 7.35 -2.15 16.77
CA ASN A 61 7.79 -1.72 18.10
C ASN A 61 7.26 -2.62 19.22
N LYS A 62 6.04 -3.16 19.09
CA LYS A 62 5.53 -4.15 20.06
C LYS A 62 6.35 -5.43 20.03
N TYR A 63 6.66 -5.94 18.84
CA TYR A 63 7.49 -7.12 18.67
C TYR A 63 8.91 -6.91 19.22
N LEU A 64 9.55 -5.78 18.87
CA LEU A 64 10.90 -5.46 19.37
C LEU A 64 10.95 -5.38 20.90
N LYS A 65 9.94 -4.79 21.56
CA LYS A 65 9.85 -4.75 23.02
C LYS A 65 9.73 -6.13 23.67
N LEU A 66 9.16 -7.10 22.97
CA LEU A 66 9.01 -8.48 23.47
C LEU A 66 10.31 -9.28 23.28
N VAL A 67 11.11 -8.95 22.27
CA VAL A 67 12.32 -9.70 21.90
C VAL A 67 13.60 -9.11 22.51
N ASN A 68 13.68 -7.77 22.63
CA ASN A 68 14.86 -7.08 23.13
C ASN A 68 14.47 -6.17 24.32
N HIS A 69 14.93 -6.52 25.53
CA HIS A 69 14.73 -5.70 26.73
C HIS A 69 15.46 -4.34 26.68
N GLU A 70 16.43 -4.19 25.79
CA GLU A 70 17.20 -2.94 25.60
C GLU A 70 17.33 -2.65 24.10
N CYS A 71 16.33 -2.03 23.49
CA CYS A 71 16.52 -1.44 22.17
C CYS A 71 16.20 0.05 22.24
N LYS A 72 17.26 0.86 22.17
CA LYS A 72 17.16 2.29 21.89
C LYS A 72 16.22 2.46 20.70
N GLN A 73 15.22 3.32 20.86
CA GLN A 73 14.19 3.62 19.86
C GLN A 73 14.81 3.97 18.50
N GLU A 74 15.00 3.00 17.61
CA GLU A 74 14.92 3.26 16.17
C GLU A 74 13.44 3.39 15.84
N ASN A 75 12.90 4.56 16.15
CA ASN A 75 11.49 4.91 15.99
C ASN A 75 11.07 5.13 14.53
N ASP A 76 11.98 4.91 13.57
CA ASP A 76 11.74 5.19 12.17
C ASP A 76 11.79 3.90 11.36
N MET A 77 10.63 3.24 11.26
CA MET A 77 10.47 2.10 10.36
C MET A 77 10.85 2.55 8.96
N ASN A 78 11.90 1.94 8.40
CA ASN A 78 12.37 2.26 7.07
C ASN A 78 11.45 1.64 6.00
N ASP A 79 11.58 2.13 4.76
CA ASP A 79 10.66 1.73 3.70
C ASP A 79 10.79 0.24 3.36
N GLY A 80 11.98 -0.37 3.45
CA GLY A 80 12.13 -1.82 3.26
C GLY A 80 11.43 -2.67 4.32
N GLN A 81 11.49 -2.26 5.58
CA GLN A 81 10.74 -2.93 6.65
C GLN A 81 9.24 -2.84 6.39
N LEU A 82 8.75 -1.67 5.97
CA LEU A 82 7.35 -1.50 5.59
C LEU A 82 6.95 -2.43 4.44
N ILE A 83 7.70 -2.41 3.34
CA ILE A 83 7.42 -3.25 2.17
C ILE A 83 7.46 -4.73 2.54
N ARG A 84 8.40 -5.16 3.38
CA ARG A 84 8.45 -6.52 3.90
C ARG A 84 7.19 -6.90 4.67
N TYR A 85 6.70 -6.02 5.54
CA TYR A 85 5.44 -6.25 6.26
C TYR A 85 4.25 -6.36 5.32
N LEU A 86 4.16 -5.50 4.32
CA LEU A 86 3.08 -5.53 3.33
C LEU A 86 3.12 -6.82 2.50
N ILE A 87 4.29 -7.27 2.05
CA ILE A 87 4.43 -8.54 1.33
C ILE A 87 3.96 -9.69 2.20
N ARG A 88 4.39 -9.74 3.47
CA ARG A 88 3.95 -10.80 4.40
C ARG A 88 2.42 -10.80 4.57
N ASP A 89 1.84 -9.62 4.74
CA ASP A 89 0.39 -9.47 4.93
C ASP A 89 -0.41 -9.84 3.66
N ILE A 90 0.14 -9.60 2.46
CA ILE A 90 -0.41 -10.11 1.19
C ILE A 90 -0.36 -11.64 1.19
N LEU A 91 0.77 -12.26 1.53
CA LEU A 91 0.91 -13.72 1.54
C LEU A 91 -0.05 -14.39 2.54
N GLU A 92 -0.26 -13.78 3.70
CA GLU A 92 -1.19 -14.27 4.73
C GLU A 92 -2.65 -14.32 4.25
N THR A 93 -3.01 -13.55 3.22
CA THR A 93 -4.34 -13.64 2.61
C THR A 93 -4.55 -14.89 1.75
N GLY A 94 -3.45 -15.53 1.31
CA GLY A 94 -3.49 -16.66 0.37
C GLY A 94 -3.86 -16.29 -1.06
N GLU A 95 -4.13 -15.02 -1.37
CA GLU A 95 -4.50 -14.58 -2.73
C GLU A 95 -3.30 -14.54 -3.69
N TYR A 96 -2.08 -14.41 -3.17
CA TYR A 96 -0.84 -14.33 -3.95
C TYR A 96 0.27 -15.19 -3.34
N THR A 97 1.14 -15.72 -4.20
CA THR A 97 2.44 -16.30 -3.83
C THR A 97 3.57 -15.29 -4.04
N LEU A 98 4.80 -15.60 -3.61
CA LEU A 98 5.96 -14.75 -3.87
C LEU A 98 6.18 -14.52 -5.38
N GLU A 99 6.00 -15.56 -6.19
CA GLU A 99 6.05 -15.50 -7.66
C GLU A 99 4.93 -14.62 -8.22
N GLY A 100 3.71 -14.74 -7.66
CA GLY A 100 2.59 -13.89 -8.03
C GLY A 100 2.86 -12.41 -7.75
N ILE A 101 3.45 -12.10 -6.60
CA ILE A 101 3.85 -10.73 -6.24
C ILE A 101 4.94 -10.23 -7.19
N ALA A 102 5.99 -11.01 -7.43
CA ALA A 102 7.09 -10.67 -8.34
C ALA A 102 6.59 -10.39 -9.77
N ALA A 103 5.69 -11.23 -10.26
CA ALA A 103 5.04 -11.05 -11.56
C ALA A 103 4.19 -9.78 -11.61
N TYR A 104 3.44 -9.48 -10.54
CA TYR A 104 2.60 -8.27 -10.46
C TYR A 104 3.45 -7.00 -10.50
N VAL A 105 4.49 -6.91 -9.67
CA VAL A 105 5.36 -5.73 -9.58
C VAL A 105 6.44 -5.69 -10.65
N ARG A 106 6.50 -6.70 -11.52
CA ARG A 106 7.42 -6.82 -12.67
C ARG A 106 8.89 -6.78 -12.28
N VAL A 107 9.25 -7.53 -11.25
CA VAL A 107 10.64 -7.70 -10.83
C VAL A 107 11.00 -9.19 -10.75
N PRO A 108 12.29 -9.56 -10.81
CA PRO A 108 12.69 -10.94 -10.57
C PRO A 108 12.26 -11.44 -9.19
N LEU A 109 11.90 -12.72 -9.10
CA LEU A 109 11.51 -13.37 -7.84
C LEU A 109 12.55 -13.14 -6.74
N ASP A 110 13.84 -13.25 -7.09
CA ASP A 110 14.96 -13.07 -6.17
C ASP A 110 14.91 -11.71 -5.45
N VAL A 111 14.46 -10.66 -6.12
CA VAL A 111 14.29 -9.34 -5.50
C VAL A 111 13.23 -9.36 -4.40
N ILE A 112 12.12 -10.07 -4.61
CA ILE A 112 11.07 -10.22 -3.60
C ILE A 112 11.56 -11.10 -2.46
N VAL A 113 12.27 -12.19 -2.76
CA VAL A 113 12.86 -13.09 -1.77
C VAL A 113 13.87 -12.36 -0.88
N ASP A 114 14.74 -11.53 -1.46
CA ASP A 114 15.71 -10.71 -0.74
C ASP A 114 15.03 -9.74 0.24
N ILE A 115 13.95 -9.09 -0.19
CA ILE A 115 13.18 -8.16 0.66
C ILE A 115 12.49 -8.90 1.80
N VAL A 116 11.84 -10.03 1.52
CA VAL A 116 11.15 -10.84 2.55
C VAL A 116 12.14 -11.44 3.55
N SER A 117 13.34 -11.78 3.09
CA SER A 117 14.44 -12.29 3.90
C SER A 117 15.14 -11.19 4.69
N GLY A 118 14.98 -9.92 4.30
CA GLY A 118 15.65 -8.78 4.92
C GLY A 118 17.12 -8.60 4.49
N VAL A 119 17.53 -9.26 3.40
CA VAL A 119 18.89 -9.17 2.83
C VAL A 119 19.07 -7.85 2.09
N LYS A 120 18.03 -7.40 1.36
CA LYS A 120 18.00 -6.10 0.68
C LYS A 120 16.84 -5.27 1.21
N THR A 121 17.16 -4.23 1.98
CA THR A 121 16.19 -3.42 2.74
C THR A 121 15.86 -2.08 2.09
N ASP A 122 16.34 -1.83 0.87
CA ASP A 122 16.05 -0.58 0.16
C ASP A 122 15.33 -0.85 -1.16
N PRO A 123 14.00 -1.01 -1.13
CA PRO A 123 13.20 -1.19 -2.33
C PRO A 123 13.14 0.11 -3.13
N SER A 124 13.25 0.01 -4.46
CA SER A 124 13.04 1.17 -5.32
C SER A 124 11.62 1.75 -5.13
N PHE A 125 11.46 3.04 -5.43
CA PHE A 125 10.16 3.70 -5.34
C PHE A 125 9.07 2.96 -6.13
N GLU A 126 9.37 2.52 -7.35
CA GLU A 126 8.42 1.79 -8.20
C GLU A 126 8.04 0.42 -7.61
N LEU A 127 9.00 -0.31 -7.03
CA LEU A 127 8.70 -1.56 -6.34
C LEU A 127 7.81 -1.32 -5.13
N SER A 128 8.18 -0.33 -4.30
CA SER A 128 7.43 0.05 -3.11
C SER A 128 5.99 0.41 -3.44
N ARG A 129 5.82 1.23 -4.48
CA ARG A 129 4.51 1.61 -5.01
C ARG A 129 3.72 0.38 -5.47
N GLY A 130 4.30 -0.49 -6.28
CA GLY A 130 3.64 -1.70 -6.78
C GLY A 130 3.17 -2.64 -5.66
N VAL A 131 3.98 -2.80 -4.62
CA VAL A 131 3.61 -3.61 -3.45
C VAL A 131 2.46 -2.96 -2.67
N ILE A 132 2.50 -1.65 -2.46
CA ILE A 132 1.41 -0.92 -1.77
C ILE A 132 0.11 -1.04 -2.57
N GLU A 133 0.17 -0.88 -3.90
CA GLU A 133 -0.98 -1.06 -4.79
C GLU A 133 -1.58 -2.46 -4.66
N LEU A 134 -0.74 -3.49 -4.71
CA LEU A 134 -1.17 -4.88 -4.56
C LEU A 134 -1.81 -5.14 -3.18
N HIS A 135 -1.21 -4.60 -2.13
CA HIS A 135 -1.75 -4.71 -0.78
C HIS A 135 -3.13 -4.00 -0.67
N ILE A 136 -3.31 -2.87 -1.34
CA ILE A 136 -4.61 -2.19 -1.42
C ILE A 136 -5.65 -3.05 -2.15
N SER A 137 -5.27 -3.71 -3.26
CA SER A 137 -6.22 -4.53 -4.01
C SER A 137 -6.71 -5.74 -3.22
N VAL A 138 -5.80 -6.41 -2.51
CA VAL A 138 -6.11 -7.59 -1.68
C VAL A 138 -6.93 -7.19 -0.45
N LYS A 139 -6.69 -6.01 0.13
CA LYS A 139 -7.42 -5.50 1.31
C LYS A 139 -8.39 -4.36 0.99
N ARG A 140 -9.07 -4.45 -0.16
CA ARG A 140 -9.91 -3.36 -0.70
C ARG A 140 -10.96 -2.84 0.29
N SER A 141 -11.63 -3.72 1.05
CA SER A 141 -12.63 -3.35 2.05
C SER A 141 -12.04 -2.49 3.19
N TYR A 142 -10.85 -2.86 3.67
CA TYR A 142 -10.13 -2.10 4.70
C TYR A 142 -9.74 -0.70 4.21
N TYR A 143 -9.18 -0.60 3.01
CA TYR A 143 -8.79 0.69 2.43
C TYR A 143 -9.96 1.59 2.09
N HIS A 144 -11.08 1.03 1.63
CA HIS A 144 -12.33 1.79 1.45
C HIS A 144 -12.79 2.46 2.74
N VAL A 145 -12.76 1.75 3.88
CA VAL A 145 -13.11 2.32 5.17
C VAL A 145 -12.14 3.42 5.59
N LEU A 146 -10.83 3.24 5.37
CA LEU A 146 -9.82 4.25 5.67
C LEU A 146 -10.00 5.52 4.82
N ILE A 147 -10.16 5.36 3.50
CA ILE A 147 -10.36 6.48 2.58
C ILE A 147 -11.63 7.25 2.94
N ARG A 148 -12.74 6.55 3.22
CA ARG A 148 -13.99 7.20 3.66
C ARG A 148 -13.78 8.03 4.93
N LYS A 149 -13.04 7.51 5.92
CA LYS A 149 -12.71 8.26 7.13
C LYS A 149 -11.85 9.48 6.84
N LEU A 150 -10.85 9.36 5.96
CA LEU A 150 -9.99 10.47 5.55
C LEU A 150 -10.78 11.59 4.87
N LEU A 151 -11.70 11.23 3.98
CA LEU A 151 -12.56 12.19 3.29
C LEU A 151 -13.50 12.90 4.25
N HIS A 152 -14.11 12.16 5.18
CA HIS A 152 -14.93 12.77 6.23
C HIS A 152 -14.15 13.77 7.10
N CYS A 153 -12.89 13.47 7.44
CA CYS A 153 -12.02 14.41 8.17
C CYS A 153 -11.68 15.68 7.39
N LEU A 154 -11.72 15.64 6.06
CA LEU A 154 -11.52 16.82 5.21
C LEU A 154 -12.75 17.73 5.13
N GLY A 155 -13.84 17.38 5.83
CA GLY A 155 -15.11 18.10 5.72
C GLY A 155 -15.81 17.85 4.39
N ILE A 156 -15.32 16.88 3.62
CA ILE A 156 -15.91 16.51 2.35
C ILE A 156 -16.95 15.42 2.63
N LYS A 157 -18.23 15.80 2.56
CA LYS A 157 -19.39 14.94 2.82
C LYS A 157 -19.91 14.28 1.56
#